data_AF-A0A7S3QYI6-F1
#
_entry.id   AF-A0A7S3QYI6-F1
#
_cell.length_a   1.000
_cell.length_b   1.000
_cell.length_c   1.000
_cell.angle_alpha   90.00
_cell.angle_beta   90.00
_cell.angle_gamma   90.00
#
_symmetry.space_group_name_H-M   'P 1'
#
loop_
_entity.id
_entity.type
_entity.pdbx_description
1 polymer ?
#
loop_
_entity_poly.entity_id
_entity_poly.type
_entity_poly.pdbx_seq_one_letter_code
_entity_poly.pdbx_strand_id
1 'polypeptide(L)'
;MQSLRHRSGMSKILKGNNPFQILAGLPEPKPEPVKQSPVSLASNKGASAVATTRDADKEESKLAGPKKLANPLVWIDLEMTGLNVECDTIIEIACIVTDGDIKEVHEGPEIAIFQTDEVMGAMNAWCIEHHGKSGLTKRVSDSTTSMAQAEEKVLSFIKQYVPEPNTAQLAGNSVHVDRMFLVKHMPNFIAHLNYRIVDVSSVKELARRWFPYEYKRAPRKVLAHTALSDIRESIAELQYYRQAVFKPHSGKSSTQGKNR
;
A
#
# COMPACT_ATOMS: atom_id res chain seq x y z
N MET A 1 27.48 -58.68 7.63
CA MET A 1 26.32 -59.35 7.01
C MET A 1 25.45 -59.95 8.10
N GLN A 2 24.32 -59.32 8.42
CA GLN A 2 23.10 -60.01 8.82
C GLN A 2 21.95 -59.00 8.74
N SER A 3 20.93 -59.41 7.99
CA SER A 3 19.72 -58.69 7.61
C SER A 3 18.60 -58.94 8.63
N LEU A 4 17.51 -58.17 8.48
CA LEU A 4 16.11 -58.42 8.87
C LEU A 4 15.58 -57.75 10.15
N ARG A 5 14.79 -56.67 9.99
CA ARG A 5 13.31 -56.71 9.83
C ARG A 5 12.66 -55.34 9.99
N HIS A 6 11.73 -55.06 9.09
CA HIS A 6 10.72 -54.01 9.17
C HIS A 6 9.82 -54.15 10.40
N ARG A 7 9.40 -53.01 10.99
CA ARG A 7 8.02 -52.83 11.47
C ARG A 7 7.51 -51.41 11.21
N SER A 8 6.44 -51.38 10.43
CA SER A 8 5.45 -50.32 10.26
C SER A 8 4.77 -49.99 11.59
N GLY A 9 4.48 -48.70 11.82
CA GLY A 9 3.84 -48.19 13.02
C GLY A 9 3.09 -46.87 12.77
N MET A 10 1.89 -47.01 12.22
CA MET A 10 0.67 -46.23 12.51
C MET A 10 0.71 -44.69 12.53
N SER A 11 0.10 -44.15 11.47
CA SER A 11 -0.70 -42.93 11.40
C SER A 11 -1.58 -42.71 12.64
N LYS A 12 -1.49 -41.52 13.25
CA LYS A 12 -2.56 -40.94 14.07
C LYS A 12 -2.96 -39.58 13.50
N ILE A 13 -4.17 -39.58 12.98
CA ILE A 13 -4.97 -38.46 12.51
C ILE A 13 -5.31 -37.57 13.71
N LEU A 14 -4.90 -36.30 13.71
CA LEU A 14 -5.50 -35.27 14.56
C LEU A 14 -6.53 -34.50 13.73
N LYS A 15 -7.80 -34.78 14.03
CA LYS A 15 -8.96 -33.99 13.60
C LYS A 15 -9.15 -32.83 14.58
N GLY A 16 -9.46 -31.65 14.03
CA GLY A 16 -10.32 -30.66 14.68
C GLY A 16 -9.62 -29.50 15.38
N ASN A 17 -9.52 -28.36 14.71
CA ASN A 17 -10.44 -27.24 14.95
C ASN A 17 -10.26 -26.19 13.85
N ASN A 18 -11.28 -26.07 13.01
CA ASN A 18 -11.40 -25.02 12.00
C ASN A 18 -11.99 -23.76 12.70
N PRO A 19 -11.32 -22.61 12.71
CA PRO A 19 -11.79 -21.40 13.38
C PRO A 19 -12.94 -20.66 12.63
N PHE A 20 -13.49 -21.20 11.55
CA PHE A 20 -14.51 -20.54 10.73
C PHE A 20 -15.99 -20.87 11.04
N GLN A 21 -16.32 -21.33 12.24
CA GLN A 21 -17.73 -21.58 12.63
C GLN A 21 -18.16 -20.85 13.91
N ILE A 22 -18.06 -19.53 13.96
CA ILE A 22 -18.91 -18.69 14.82
C ILE A 22 -19.17 -17.38 14.08
N LEU A 23 -20.32 -17.25 13.42
CA LEU A 23 -21.00 -15.98 13.07
C LEU A 23 -22.25 -16.26 12.22
N ALA A 24 -23.25 -16.90 12.83
CA ALA A 24 -24.61 -16.91 12.31
C ALA A 24 -25.57 -16.73 13.50
N GLY A 25 -26.13 -15.53 13.65
CA GLY A 25 -27.16 -15.29 14.67
C GLY A 25 -27.19 -13.92 15.34
N LEU A 26 -26.77 -12.83 14.69
CA LEU A 26 -27.06 -11.48 15.20
C LEU A 26 -28.24 -10.87 14.45
N PRO A 27 -29.29 -10.38 15.14
CA PRO A 27 -30.43 -9.74 14.50
C PRO A 27 -30.07 -8.34 13.97
N GLU A 28 -30.61 -7.99 12.80
CA GLU A 28 -30.42 -6.66 12.20
C GLU A 28 -31.12 -5.54 13.01
N PRO A 29 -30.49 -4.36 13.16
CA PRO A 29 -31.09 -3.22 13.84
C PRO A 29 -32.20 -2.57 12.99
N LYS A 30 -33.37 -2.37 13.60
CA LYS A 30 -34.49 -1.62 12.99
C LYS A 30 -34.23 -0.11 13.05
N PRO A 31 -34.59 0.67 12.00
CA PRO A 31 -34.42 2.12 12.01
C PRO A 31 -35.48 2.81 12.89
N GLU A 32 -35.02 3.71 13.78
CA GLU A 32 -35.89 4.62 14.54
C GLU A 32 -36.33 5.83 13.70
N PRO A 33 -37.52 6.40 13.97
CA PRO A 33 -38.05 7.53 13.20
C PRO A 33 -37.43 8.87 13.61
N VAL A 34 -36.95 9.62 12.61
CA VAL A 34 -36.42 10.98 12.73
C VAL A 34 -37.57 11.96 13.05
N LYS A 35 -37.48 12.64 14.20
CA LYS A 35 -38.36 13.78 14.54
C LYS A 35 -37.90 15.04 13.80
N GLN A 36 -38.78 15.62 13.01
CA GLN A 36 -38.58 16.93 12.37
C GLN A 36 -38.89 18.05 13.37
N SER A 37 -37.98 19.03 13.46
CA SER A 37 -38.20 20.32 14.13
C SER A 37 -38.45 21.41 13.07
N PRO A 38 -39.28 22.42 13.36
CA PRO A 38 -39.84 23.30 12.33
C PRO A 38 -38.86 24.37 11.83
N VAL A 39 -39.00 24.65 10.54
CA VAL A 39 -38.37 25.72 9.76
C VAL A 39 -38.89 27.09 10.25
N SER A 40 -37.99 28.04 10.50
CA SER A 40 -38.34 29.45 10.65
C SER A 40 -37.96 30.22 9.38
N LEU A 41 -38.94 30.94 8.83
CA LEU A 41 -38.79 31.89 7.74
C LEU A 41 -38.13 33.18 8.27
N ALA A 42 -37.04 33.60 7.64
CA ALA A 42 -36.62 34.99 7.66
C ALA A 42 -36.27 35.43 6.23
N SER A 43 -37.16 36.24 5.67
CA SER A 43 -37.00 37.01 4.45
C SER A 43 -35.94 38.10 4.62
N ASN A 44 -35.04 38.27 3.65
CA ASN A 44 -34.53 39.61 3.37
C ASN A 44 -34.23 39.83 1.87
N LYS A 45 -34.59 41.04 1.44
CA LYS A 45 -34.54 41.55 0.07
C LYS A 45 -33.12 41.96 -0.33
N GLY A 46 -32.89 41.91 -1.64
CA GLY A 46 -31.57 41.98 -2.26
C GLY A 46 -30.86 43.33 -2.32
N ALA A 47 -29.67 43.28 -2.92
CA ALA A 47 -29.09 44.34 -3.72
C ALA A 47 -28.00 43.72 -4.61
N SER A 48 -28.05 44.06 -5.90
CA SER A 48 -27.07 43.73 -6.91
C SER A 48 -25.81 44.59 -6.73
N ALA A 49 -24.63 43.99 -6.79
CA ALA A 49 -23.39 44.68 -7.10
C ALA A 49 -22.45 43.70 -7.82
N VAL A 50 -22.22 43.97 -9.10
CA VAL A 50 -21.20 43.32 -9.92
C VAL A 50 -19.85 43.88 -9.49
N ALA A 51 -19.02 43.05 -8.87
CA ALA A 51 -17.61 43.36 -8.61
C ALA A 51 -16.77 42.18 -9.12
N THR A 52 -15.88 42.52 -10.06
CA THR A 52 -14.89 41.65 -10.70
C THR A 52 -13.90 41.10 -9.68
N THR A 53 -13.91 39.79 -9.43
CA THR A 53 -12.90 39.10 -8.63
C THR A 53 -12.04 38.20 -9.52
N ARG A 54 -10.85 38.69 -9.90
CA ARG A 54 -9.79 37.89 -10.54
C ARG A 54 -8.70 37.44 -9.57
N ASP A 55 -8.89 37.64 -8.26
CA ASP A 55 -7.87 37.35 -7.25
C ASP A 55 -8.37 36.44 -6.10
N ALA A 56 -9.48 35.72 -6.28
CA ALA A 56 -10.05 34.84 -5.25
C ALA A 56 -9.53 33.38 -5.31
N ASP A 57 -8.94 32.95 -6.43
CA ASP A 57 -8.59 31.53 -6.66
C ASP A 57 -7.29 31.05 -5.97
N LYS A 58 -6.59 31.91 -5.22
CA LYS A 58 -5.30 31.56 -4.58
C LYS A 58 -5.32 31.36 -3.07
N GLU A 59 -6.42 31.66 -2.37
CA GLU A 59 -6.49 31.48 -0.91
C GLU A 59 -7.45 30.37 -0.43
N GLU A 60 -8.26 29.77 -1.32
CA GLU A 60 -9.23 28.74 -0.93
C GLU A 60 -8.64 27.33 -0.74
N SER A 61 -7.35 27.11 -1.00
CA SER A 61 -6.74 25.76 -0.92
C SER A 61 -6.34 25.30 0.49
N LYS A 62 -6.57 26.10 1.54
CA LYS A 62 -6.13 25.79 2.91
C LYS A 62 -7.21 25.25 3.86
N LEU A 63 -8.41 24.92 3.38
CA LEU A 63 -9.49 24.42 4.25
C LEU A 63 -10.25 23.19 3.72
N ALA A 64 -9.70 22.47 2.74
CA ALA A 64 -10.24 21.16 2.39
C ALA A 64 -9.69 20.12 3.37
N GLY A 65 -10.56 19.49 4.14
CA GLY A 65 -10.21 18.32 4.97
C GLY A 65 -9.58 17.19 4.13
N PRO A 66 -9.03 16.15 4.77
CA PRO A 66 -8.30 15.08 4.09
C PRO A 66 -9.10 14.54 2.90
N LYS A 67 -8.54 14.67 1.68
CA LYS A 67 -9.18 14.20 0.45
C LYS A 67 -9.13 12.68 0.44
N LYS A 68 -10.26 12.05 0.76
CA LYS A 68 -10.40 10.59 0.68
C LYS A 68 -10.27 10.14 -0.78
N LEU A 69 -9.31 9.27 -1.04
CA LEU A 69 -9.10 8.69 -2.36
C LEU A 69 -10.08 7.52 -2.61
N ALA A 70 -10.49 7.34 -3.87
CA ALA A 70 -11.33 6.22 -4.28
C ALA A 70 -10.46 4.98 -4.55
N ASN A 71 -10.78 3.86 -3.89
CA ASN A 71 -10.05 2.59 -3.98
C ASN A 71 -8.50 2.74 -3.86
N PRO A 72 -8.00 3.37 -2.79
CA PRO A 72 -6.61 3.75 -2.69
C PRO A 72 -5.65 2.56 -2.65
N LEU A 73 -4.45 2.77 -3.19
CA LEU A 73 -3.31 1.87 -3.04
C LEU A 73 -2.23 2.56 -2.21
N VAL A 74 -1.67 1.84 -1.25
CA VAL A 74 -0.53 2.28 -0.45
C VAL A 74 0.70 1.53 -0.94
N TRP A 75 1.55 2.25 -1.66
CA TRP A 75 2.76 1.71 -2.25
C TRP A 75 3.91 1.82 -1.26
N ILE A 76 4.59 0.72 -1.01
CA ILE A 76 5.73 0.62 -0.12
C ILE A 76 6.84 -0.13 -0.83
N ASP A 77 8.06 0.29 -0.55
CA ASP A 77 9.28 -0.44 -0.83
C ASP A 77 10.17 -0.32 0.41
N LEU A 78 10.75 -1.45 0.83
CA LEU A 78 11.64 -1.53 1.96
C LEU A 78 13.04 -1.92 1.51
N GLU A 79 14.03 -1.32 2.16
CA GLU A 79 15.37 -1.88 2.17
C GLU A 79 15.60 -2.59 3.50
N MET A 80 16.18 -3.79 3.44
CA MET A 80 16.44 -4.64 4.60
C MET A 80 17.91 -5.06 4.68
N THR A 81 18.32 -5.52 5.86
CA THR A 81 19.65 -6.13 6.07
C THR A 81 19.81 -7.50 5.38
N GLY A 82 18.69 -8.08 4.94
CA GLY A 82 18.59 -9.37 4.26
C GLY A 82 17.13 -9.79 4.06
N LEU A 83 16.90 -11.07 3.75
CA LEU A 83 15.57 -11.60 3.39
C LEU A 83 14.97 -12.54 4.45
N ASN A 84 15.68 -12.81 5.54
CA ASN A 84 15.20 -13.66 6.61
C ASN A 84 14.55 -12.82 7.71
N VAL A 85 13.22 -12.75 7.69
CA VAL A 85 12.43 -11.97 8.66
C VAL A 85 12.74 -12.31 10.13
N GLU A 86 13.31 -13.49 10.43
CA GLU A 86 13.65 -13.85 11.80
C GLU A 86 14.89 -13.14 12.34
N CYS A 87 15.88 -12.85 11.49
CA CYS A 87 17.15 -12.25 11.90
C CYS A 87 17.47 -10.90 11.24
N ASP A 88 16.85 -10.59 10.10
CA ASP A 88 17.01 -9.34 9.39
C ASP A 88 16.01 -8.28 9.86
N THR A 89 16.30 -7.02 9.57
CA THR A 89 15.46 -5.87 9.93
C THR A 89 15.33 -4.88 8.78
N ILE A 90 14.35 -3.99 8.90
CA ILE A 90 14.13 -2.85 7.98
C ILE A 90 15.17 -1.77 8.29
N ILE A 91 15.77 -1.21 7.22
CA ILE A 91 16.74 -0.11 7.28
C ILE A 91 16.32 1.09 6.42
N GLU A 92 15.41 0.92 5.48
CA GLU A 92 14.73 2.02 4.79
C GLU A 92 13.25 1.68 4.55
N ILE A 93 12.40 2.70 4.58
CA ILE A 93 11.02 2.63 4.11
C ILE A 93 10.70 3.87 3.28
N ALA A 94 10.12 3.67 2.10
CA ALA A 94 9.48 4.72 1.32
C ALA A 94 7.99 4.45 1.16
N CYS A 95 7.21 5.51 0.96
CA CYS A 95 5.76 5.40 0.77
C CYS A 95 5.23 6.34 -0.30
N ILE A 96 4.32 5.85 -1.13
CA ILE A 96 3.48 6.65 -2.03
C ILE A 96 2.03 6.19 -1.86
N VAL A 97 1.07 7.12 -1.88
CA VAL A 97 -0.36 6.78 -1.96
C VAL A 97 -0.90 7.18 -3.33
N THR A 98 -1.69 6.29 -3.95
CA THR A 98 -2.43 6.60 -5.18
C THR A 98 -3.92 6.34 -5.01
N ASP A 99 -4.74 6.93 -5.89
CA ASP A 99 -6.09 6.40 -6.14
C ASP A 99 -6.03 5.06 -6.89
N GLY A 100 -7.16 4.36 -6.99
CA GLY A 100 -7.22 3.05 -7.63
C GLY A 100 -6.99 3.07 -9.14
N ASP A 101 -7.11 4.25 -9.76
CA ASP A 101 -6.80 4.48 -11.16
C ASP A 101 -5.32 4.87 -11.39
N ILE A 102 -4.54 5.07 -10.34
CA ILE A 102 -3.13 5.48 -10.40
C ILE A 102 -2.97 6.80 -11.21
N LYS A 103 -3.87 7.75 -10.98
CA LYS A 103 -3.87 9.09 -11.58
C LYS A 103 -3.46 10.15 -10.56
N GLU A 104 -3.96 10.03 -9.34
CA GLU A 104 -3.52 10.87 -8.22
C GLU A 104 -2.36 10.18 -7.52
N VAL A 105 -1.25 10.88 -7.35
CA VAL A 105 -0.02 10.36 -6.74
C VAL A 105 0.43 11.31 -5.65
N HIS A 106 0.48 10.81 -4.43
CA HIS A 106 0.90 11.55 -3.24
C HIS A 106 2.17 10.92 -2.70
N GLU A 107 3.29 11.65 -2.81
CA GLU A 107 4.58 11.18 -2.31
C GLU A 107 4.67 11.37 -0.80
N GLY A 108 5.05 10.29 -0.13
CA GLY A 108 5.21 10.23 1.32
C GLY A 108 6.66 10.34 1.74
N PRO A 109 6.94 9.98 3.01
CA PRO A 109 8.29 10.02 3.53
C PRO A 109 9.15 8.88 2.95
N GLU A 110 10.45 9.16 2.80
CA GLU A 110 11.52 8.18 2.55
C GLU A 110 12.47 8.26 3.75
N ILE A 111 12.53 7.20 4.55
CA ILE A 111 13.11 7.23 5.89
C ILE A 111 14.16 6.12 6.01
N ALA A 112 15.43 6.51 6.16
CA ALA A 112 16.45 5.62 6.69
C ALA A 112 16.24 5.42 8.20
N ILE A 113 16.21 4.18 8.65
CA ILE A 113 15.93 3.79 10.04
C ILE A 113 17.25 3.44 10.71
N PHE A 114 17.52 4.06 11.86
CA PHE A 114 18.75 3.81 12.62
C PHE A 114 18.88 2.34 12.99
N GLN A 115 20.09 1.80 12.78
CA GLN A 115 20.53 0.49 13.28
C GLN A 115 21.94 0.61 13.83
N THR A 116 22.30 -0.30 14.74
CA THR A 116 23.66 -0.35 15.31
C THR A 116 24.67 -0.89 14.29
N ASP A 117 25.95 -0.59 14.49
CA ASP A 117 27.04 -1.14 13.68
C ASP A 117 27.08 -2.68 13.71
N GLU A 118 26.65 -3.30 14.81
CA GLU A 118 26.55 -4.76 14.93
C GLU A 118 25.52 -5.33 13.94
N VAL A 119 24.32 -4.73 13.88
CA VAL A 119 23.25 -5.13 12.95
C VAL A 119 23.70 -4.91 11.50
N MET A 120 24.28 -3.74 11.22
CA MET A 120 24.76 -3.42 9.88
C MET A 120 25.95 -4.29 9.46
N GLY A 121 26.81 -4.67 10.39
CA GLY A 121 27.95 -5.56 10.16
C GLY A 121 27.58 -7.03 9.96
N ALA A 122 26.38 -7.45 10.39
CA ALA A 122 25.88 -8.82 10.21
C ALA A 122 25.25 -9.07 8.82
N MET A 123 25.11 -8.04 7.99
CA MET A 123 24.58 -8.15 6.64
C MET A 123 25.40 -9.11 5.77
N ASN A 124 24.74 -9.77 4.82
CA ASN A 124 25.46 -10.57 3.82
C ASN A 124 26.24 -9.67 2.84
N ALA A 125 27.21 -10.26 2.13
CA ALA A 125 28.09 -9.52 1.22
C ALA A 125 27.34 -8.73 0.14
N TRP A 126 26.22 -9.26 -0.37
CA TRP A 126 25.41 -8.57 -1.37
C TRP A 126 24.78 -7.30 -0.80
N CYS A 127 24.19 -7.36 0.39
CA CYS A 127 23.58 -6.21 1.06
C CYS A 127 24.63 -5.15 1.41
N ILE A 128 25.80 -5.56 1.93
CA ILE A 128 26.90 -4.63 2.23
C ILE A 128 27.33 -3.84 0.98
N GLU A 129 27.53 -4.55 -0.14
CA GLU A 129 27.94 -3.92 -1.39
C GLU A 129 26.85 -3.01 -1.95
N HIS A 130 25.60 -3.49 -1.97
CA HIS A 130 24.47 -2.77 -2.55
C HIS A 130 24.15 -1.50 -1.77
N HIS A 131 23.97 -1.62 -0.46
CA HIS A 131 23.64 -0.51 0.44
C HIS A 131 24.81 0.46 0.60
N GLY A 132 26.04 -0.03 0.46
CA GLY A 132 27.23 0.82 0.40
C GLY A 132 27.25 1.69 -0.86
N LYS A 133 26.97 1.10 -2.03
CA LYS A 133 26.95 1.81 -3.32
C LYS A 133 25.82 2.83 -3.43
N SER A 134 24.64 2.53 -2.88
CA SER A 134 23.52 3.48 -2.85
C SER A 134 23.70 4.61 -1.82
N GLY A 135 24.67 4.46 -0.91
CA GLY A 135 24.87 5.38 0.22
C GLY A 135 23.89 5.14 1.38
N LEU A 136 23.02 4.13 1.29
CA LEU A 136 22.07 3.79 2.35
C LEU A 136 22.76 3.42 3.66
N THR A 137 23.87 2.69 3.63
CA THR A 137 24.62 2.34 4.85
C THR A 137 25.01 3.58 5.65
N LYS A 138 25.44 4.64 4.94
CA LYS A 138 25.77 5.92 5.59
C LYS A 138 24.52 6.62 6.13
N ARG A 139 23.43 6.66 5.37
CA ARG A 139 22.16 7.25 5.81
C ARG A 139 21.59 6.57 7.06
N VAL A 140 21.74 5.25 7.17
CA VAL A 140 21.33 4.47 8.35
C VAL A 140 22.18 4.86 9.57
N SER A 141 23.50 4.91 9.41
CA SER A 141 24.44 5.30 10.48
C SER A 141 24.21 6.75 10.95
N ASP A 142 23.91 7.66 10.03
CA ASP A 142 23.61 9.06 10.33
C ASP A 142 22.16 9.27 10.84
N SER A 143 21.29 8.26 10.73
CA SER A 143 19.88 8.39 11.12
C SER A 143 19.71 8.44 12.63
N THR A 144 18.74 9.24 13.07
CA THR A 144 18.27 9.28 14.47
C THR A 144 16.84 8.75 14.59
N THR A 145 16.24 8.29 13.50
CA THR A 145 14.85 7.81 13.49
C THR A 145 14.80 6.35 13.88
N SER A 146 14.07 6.04 14.96
CA SER A 146 13.81 4.66 15.38
C SER A 146 12.73 4.00 14.51
N MET A 147 12.64 2.66 14.57
CA MET A 147 11.59 1.89 13.88
C MET A 147 10.18 2.39 14.22
N ALA A 148 9.90 2.65 15.50
CA ALA A 148 8.58 3.12 15.95
C ALA A 148 8.27 4.53 15.42
N GLN A 149 9.27 5.42 15.38
CA GLN A 149 9.09 6.76 14.80
C GLN A 149 8.89 6.71 13.28
N ALA A 150 9.57 5.79 12.59
CA ALA A 150 9.36 5.56 11.16
C ALA A 150 7.92 5.05 10.91
N GLU A 151 7.47 4.05 11.67
CA GLU A 151 6.10 3.54 11.61
C GLU A 151 5.07 4.67 11.81
N GLU A 152 5.24 5.47 12.86
CA GLU A 152 4.32 6.57 13.18
C GLU A 152 4.26 7.60 12.04
N LYS A 153 5.41 7.99 11.47
CA LYS A 153 5.49 8.94 10.36
C LYS A 153 4.77 8.43 9.12
N VAL A 154 5.00 7.18 8.73
CA VAL A 154 4.37 6.58 7.55
C VAL A 154 2.86 6.37 7.78
N LEU A 155 2.46 5.88 8.96
CA LEU A 155 1.06 5.71 9.32
C LEU A 155 0.30 7.05 9.33
N SER A 156 0.90 8.09 9.90
CA SER A 156 0.34 9.44 9.94
C SER A 156 0.18 10.03 8.54
N PHE A 157 1.15 9.76 7.65
CA PHE A 157 1.06 10.15 6.25
C PHE A 157 -0.12 9.46 5.54
N ILE A 158 -0.21 8.13 5.61
CA ILE A 158 -1.26 7.41 4.85
C ILE A 158 -2.68 7.75 5.36
N LYS A 159 -2.85 8.07 6.64
CA LYS A 159 -4.16 8.44 7.22
C LYS A 159 -4.72 9.75 6.67
N GLN A 160 -3.89 10.60 6.06
CA GLN A 160 -4.35 11.82 5.38
C GLN A 160 -5.15 11.51 4.11
N TYR A 161 -4.92 10.34 3.49
CA TYR A 161 -5.56 9.93 2.23
C TYR A 161 -6.45 8.69 2.39
N VAL A 162 -6.14 7.87 3.39
CA VAL A 162 -6.82 6.62 3.76
C VAL A 162 -7.24 6.71 5.24
N PRO A 163 -8.21 7.57 5.60
CA PRO A 163 -8.58 7.76 7.01
C PRO A 163 -9.24 6.51 7.62
N GLU A 164 -9.99 5.76 6.82
CA GLU A 164 -10.68 4.55 7.26
C GLU A 164 -9.75 3.33 7.17
N PRO A 165 -9.66 2.48 8.20
CA PRO A 165 -8.86 1.26 8.15
C PRO A 165 -9.47 0.25 7.15
N ASN A 166 -8.63 -0.66 6.66
CA ASN A 166 -8.99 -1.77 5.76
C ASN A 166 -9.53 -1.39 4.37
N THR A 167 -9.48 -0.11 3.96
CA THR A 167 -9.94 0.34 2.64
C THR A 167 -8.87 0.36 1.56
N ALA A 168 -7.59 0.44 1.93
CA ALA A 168 -6.46 0.42 0.98
C ALA A 168 -5.74 -0.93 0.96
N GLN A 169 -5.20 -1.33 -0.19
CA GLN A 169 -4.28 -2.48 -0.28
C GLN A 169 -2.83 -2.00 -0.28
N LEU A 170 -1.95 -2.82 0.30
CA LEU A 170 -0.51 -2.67 0.13
C LEU A 170 -0.13 -3.01 -1.32
N ALA A 171 0.68 -2.18 -1.97
CA ALA A 171 1.07 -2.32 -3.37
C ALA A 171 2.59 -2.19 -3.56
N GLY A 172 3.14 -2.87 -4.57
CA GLY A 172 4.57 -2.82 -4.89
C GLY A 172 5.01 -4.03 -5.73
N ASN A 173 6.27 -4.06 -6.15
CA ASN A 173 6.87 -5.25 -6.75
C ASN A 173 7.24 -6.26 -5.66
N SER A 174 6.78 -7.51 -5.77
CA SER A 174 7.14 -8.57 -4.81
C SER A 174 6.78 -8.19 -3.35
N VAL A 175 5.75 -7.36 -3.20
CA VAL A 175 5.42 -6.67 -1.93
C VAL A 175 4.98 -7.61 -0.81
N HIS A 176 4.78 -8.89 -1.12
CA HIS A 176 4.61 -9.93 -0.11
C HIS A 176 5.83 -10.08 0.79
N VAL A 177 7.05 -9.82 0.28
CA VAL A 177 8.29 -9.83 1.07
C VAL A 177 8.28 -8.65 2.05
N ASP A 178 8.02 -7.44 1.58
CA ASP A 178 7.89 -6.25 2.42
C ASP A 178 6.85 -6.45 3.52
N ARG A 179 5.70 -7.01 3.13
CA ARG A 179 4.60 -7.32 4.06
C ARG A 179 5.05 -8.23 5.20
N MET A 180 5.93 -9.20 4.97
CA MET A 180 6.43 -10.08 6.04
C MET A 180 7.20 -9.28 7.10
N PHE A 181 8.05 -8.34 6.68
CA PHE A 181 8.77 -7.45 7.58
C PHE A 181 7.82 -6.45 8.27
N LEU A 182 6.87 -5.86 7.54
CA LEU A 182 5.89 -4.93 8.12
C LEU A 182 5.04 -5.59 9.21
N VAL A 183 4.63 -6.85 9.02
CA VAL A 183 3.88 -7.59 10.06
C VAL A 183 4.68 -7.74 11.35
N LYS A 184 6.01 -7.91 11.27
CA LYS A 184 6.88 -8.05 12.44
C LYS A 184 7.27 -6.71 13.06
N HIS A 185 7.63 -5.73 12.24
CA HIS A 185 8.31 -4.51 12.69
C HIS A 185 7.42 -3.26 12.71
N MET A 186 6.34 -3.24 11.94
CA MET A 186 5.40 -2.12 11.85
C MET A 186 3.92 -2.61 11.91
N PRO A 187 3.52 -3.26 13.03
CA PRO A 187 2.22 -3.90 13.16
C PRO A 187 1.03 -2.93 13.15
N ASN A 188 1.19 -1.70 13.66
CA ASN A 188 0.13 -0.69 13.66
C ASN A 188 -0.11 -0.16 12.25
N PHE A 189 0.96 0.04 11.48
CA PHE A 189 0.87 0.43 10.08
C PHE A 189 0.12 -0.62 9.25
N ILE A 190 0.57 -1.88 9.31
CA ILE A 190 -0.03 -2.93 8.47
C ILE A 190 -1.47 -3.27 8.89
N ALA A 191 -1.82 -3.11 10.18
CA ALA A 191 -3.18 -3.30 10.67
C ALA A 191 -4.19 -2.26 10.13
N HIS A 192 -3.70 -1.11 9.67
CA HIS A 192 -4.54 -0.09 9.03
C HIS A 192 -4.89 -0.46 7.58
N LEU A 193 -4.08 -1.31 6.94
CA LEU A 193 -4.27 -1.73 5.54
C LEU A 193 -5.11 -3.00 5.45
N ASN A 194 -5.70 -3.23 4.28
CA ASN A 194 -6.38 -4.48 3.97
C ASN A 194 -5.38 -5.65 3.96
N TYR A 195 -5.86 -6.86 4.28
CA TYR A 195 -5.03 -8.07 4.27
C TYR A 195 -4.53 -8.45 2.86
N ARG A 196 -5.23 -8.03 1.80
CA ARG A 196 -4.84 -8.27 0.40
C ARG A 196 -3.73 -7.33 -0.04
N ILE A 197 -2.97 -7.78 -1.03
CA ILE A 197 -1.91 -7.00 -1.67
C ILE A 197 -2.18 -6.87 -3.17
N VAL A 198 -1.63 -5.81 -3.77
CA VAL A 198 -1.50 -5.64 -5.21
C VAL A 198 -0.03 -5.81 -5.57
N ASP A 199 0.34 -7.03 -5.95
CA ASP A 199 1.72 -7.38 -6.27
C ASP A 199 1.97 -7.26 -7.79
N VAL A 200 2.74 -6.23 -8.18
CA VAL A 200 3.08 -5.95 -9.57
C VAL A 200 3.88 -7.11 -10.19
N SER A 201 4.72 -7.78 -9.41
CA SER A 201 5.50 -8.93 -9.87
C SER A 201 4.62 -10.11 -10.27
N SER A 202 3.44 -10.25 -9.66
CA SER A 202 2.45 -11.25 -10.11
C SER A 202 1.95 -10.95 -11.52
N VAL A 203 1.61 -9.70 -11.81
CA VAL A 203 1.17 -9.28 -13.16
C VAL A 203 2.31 -9.43 -14.17
N LYS A 204 3.53 -9.02 -13.81
CA LYS A 204 4.75 -9.20 -14.60
C LYS A 204 4.97 -10.65 -15.01
N GLU A 205 4.87 -11.59 -14.05
CA GLU A 205 5.10 -13.00 -14.32
C GLU A 205 3.98 -13.64 -15.16
N LEU A 206 2.74 -13.15 -15.05
CA LEU A 206 1.65 -13.54 -15.95
C LEU A 206 1.87 -12.97 -17.36
N ALA A 207 2.23 -11.69 -17.49
CA ALA A 207 2.55 -11.06 -18.75
C ALA A 207 3.70 -11.79 -19.46
N ARG A 208 4.76 -12.18 -18.74
CA ARG A 208 5.88 -12.96 -19.30
C ARG A 208 5.43 -14.26 -19.97
N ARG A 209 4.41 -14.92 -19.42
CA ARG A 209 3.90 -16.22 -19.91
C ARG A 209 2.84 -16.08 -20.99
N TRP A 210 1.91 -15.14 -20.81
CA TRP A 210 0.71 -15.02 -21.64
C TRP A 210 0.82 -13.93 -22.72
N PHE A 211 1.67 -12.94 -22.49
CA PHE A 211 1.85 -11.75 -23.34
C PHE A 211 3.35 -11.45 -23.55
N PRO A 212 4.13 -12.40 -24.12
CA PRO A 212 5.60 -12.29 -24.18
C PRO A 212 6.10 -11.12 -25.05
N TYR A 213 5.29 -10.64 -26.00
CA TYR A 213 5.62 -9.48 -26.81
C TYR A 213 5.54 -8.19 -25.99
N GLU A 214 4.43 -7.99 -25.28
CA GLU A 214 4.18 -6.87 -24.37
C GLU A 214 5.16 -6.90 -23.20
N TYR A 215 5.46 -8.07 -22.63
CA TYR A 215 6.45 -8.20 -21.57
C TYR A 215 7.83 -7.65 -21.96
N LYS A 216 8.31 -7.95 -23.18
CA LYS A 216 9.62 -7.47 -23.67
C LYS A 216 9.69 -5.96 -23.89
N ARG A 217 8.52 -5.31 -23.96
CA ARG A 217 8.37 -3.86 -24.17
C ARG A 217 8.07 -3.08 -22.89
N ALA A 218 7.96 -3.77 -21.76
CA ALA A 218 7.81 -3.12 -20.46
C ALA A 218 8.99 -2.16 -20.21
N PRO A 219 8.76 -1.03 -19.52
CA PRO A 219 9.83 -0.11 -19.12
C PRO A 219 10.95 -0.87 -18.40
N ARG A 220 12.20 -0.58 -18.76
CA ARG A 220 13.34 -1.12 -18.01
C ARG A 220 13.52 -0.29 -16.75
N LYS A 221 13.70 -0.97 -15.62
CA LYS A 221 14.11 -0.35 -14.36
C LYS A 221 15.43 0.40 -14.57
N VAL A 222 15.47 1.65 -14.13
CA VAL A 222 16.68 2.47 -14.10
C VAL A 222 17.58 2.02 -12.95
N LEU A 223 16.99 1.42 -11.90
CA LEU A 223 17.68 0.87 -10.73
C LEU A 223 18.51 1.97 -10.05
N ALA A 224 17.85 3.10 -9.72
CA ALA A 224 18.52 4.19 -8.99
C ALA A 224 18.83 3.84 -7.52
N HIS A 225 18.40 2.65 -7.06
CA HIS A 225 18.73 2.07 -5.75
C HIS A 225 18.31 2.93 -4.55
N THR A 226 17.16 3.61 -4.66
CA THR A 226 16.48 4.20 -3.50
C THR A 226 15.05 3.69 -3.47
N ALA A 227 14.54 3.45 -2.26
CA ALA A 227 13.21 2.88 -2.07
C ALA A 227 12.12 3.74 -2.76
N LEU A 228 12.22 5.08 -2.71
CA LEU A 228 11.23 5.94 -3.37
C LEU A 228 11.30 5.87 -4.90
N SER A 229 12.50 5.72 -5.47
CA SER A 229 12.65 5.51 -6.91
C SER A 229 12.04 4.17 -7.34
N ASP A 230 12.28 3.12 -6.57
CA ASP A 230 11.81 1.77 -6.89
C ASP A 230 10.27 1.66 -6.81
N ILE A 231 9.63 2.42 -5.92
CA ILE A 231 8.15 2.58 -5.93
C ILE A 231 7.69 3.25 -7.22
N ARG A 232 8.32 4.35 -7.65
CA ARG A 232 7.91 5.06 -8.89
C ARG A 232 8.06 4.15 -10.10
N GLU A 233 9.11 3.34 -10.15
CA GLU A 233 9.28 2.34 -11.20
C GLU A 233 8.20 1.24 -11.15
N SER A 234 7.84 0.78 -9.96
CA SER A 234 6.74 -0.20 -9.75
C SER A 234 5.40 0.35 -10.24
N ILE A 235 5.12 1.62 -9.95
CA ILE A 235 3.92 2.34 -10.42
C ILE A 235 3.91 2.41 -11.95
N ALA A 236 5.01 2.84 -12.56
CA ALA A 236 5.13 2.93 -14.02
C ALA A 236 4.99 1.56 -14.69
N GLU A 237 5.56 0.51 -14.10
CA GLU A 237 5.41 -0.87 -14.57
C GLU A 237 3.96 -1.34 -14.53
N LEU A 238 3.23 -1.10 -13.43
CA LEU A 238 1.82 -1.50 -13.34
C LEU A 238 0.93 -0.68 -14.30
N GLN A 239 1.20 0.62 -14.46
CA GLN A 239 0.52 1.46 -15.45
C GLN A 239 0.73 0.94 -16.87
N TYR A 240 1.95 0.50 -17.20
CA TYR A 240 2.24 -0.14 -18.47
C TYR A 240 1.42 -1.42 -18.66
N TYR A 241 1.43 -2.34 -17.70
CA TYR A 241 0.67 -3.59 -17.82
C TYR A 241 -0.84 -3.35 -17.93
N ARG A 242 -1.39 -2.38 -17.17
CA ARG A 242 -2.79 -1.96 -17.28
C ARG A 242 -3.17 -1.61 -18.72
N GLN A 243 -2.29 -0.95 -19.46
CA GLN A 243 -2.55 -0.55 -20.85
C GLN A 243 -2.27 -1.69 -21.84
N ALA A 244 -1.24 -2.49 -21.60
CA ALA A 244 -0.73 -3.45 -22.57
C ALA A 244 -1.44 -4.82 -22.52
N VAL A 245 -1.81 -5.32 -21.33
CA VAL A 245 -2.28 -6.71 -21.17
C VAL A 245 -3.68 -6.84 -20.58
N PHE A 246 -4.23 -5.78 -19.98
CA PHE A 246 -5.62 -5.78 -19.54
C PHE A 246 -6.56 -5.29 -20.63
N LYS A 247 -7.77 -5.84 -20.65
CA LYS A 247 -8.81 -5.40 -21.57
C LYS A 247 -9.13 -3.91 -21.33
N PRO A 248 -9.20 -3.07 -22.39
CA PRO A 248 -9.65 -1.70 -22.25
C PRO A 248 -11.02 -1.62 -21.60
N HIS A 249 -11.22 -0.65 -20.70
CA HIS A 249 -12.53 -0.42 -20.11
C HIS A 249 -13.48 0.11 -21.19
N SER A 250 -14.41 -0.72 -21.67
CA SER A 250 -15.49 -0.27 -22.54
C SER A 250 -16.44 0.56 -21.67
N GLY A 251 -16.20 1.87 -21.58
CA GLY A 251 -17.03 2.78 -20.81
C GLY A 251 -18.48 2.70 -21.26
N LYS A 252 -19.30 1.85 -20.64
CA LYS A 252 -20.73 2.08 -20.58
C LYS A 252 -20.89 3.16 -19.52
N SER A 253 -20.82 4.42 -19.93
CA SER A 253 -21.34 5.50 -19.09
C SER A 253 -22.77 5.11 -18.72
N SER A 254 -23.07 5.08 -17.43
CA SER A 254 -24.43 4.91 -16.92
C SER A 254 -25.29 6.10 -17.32
N THR A 255 -25.72 6.12 -18.59
CA THR A 255 -26.70 7.06 -19.13
C THR A 255 -27.38 6.39 -20.30
N GLN A 256 -28.43 5.62 -20.00
CA GLN A 256 -29.63 5.56 -20.82
C GLN A 256 -30.80 5.01 -19.99
N GLY A 257 -31.27 5.85 -19.06
CA GLY A 257 -32.71 5.94 -18.85
C GLY A 257 -33.27 6.77 -20.01
N LYS A 258 -33.78 6.11 -21.05
CA LYS A 258 -34.74 6.72 -21.96
C LYS A 258 -35.98 5.85 -21.97
N ASN A 259 -36.98 6.39 -21.30
CA ASN A 259 -38.39 6.03 -21.42
C ASN A 259 -38.75 5.65 -22.86
N ARG A 260 -39.40 4.51 -23.00
CA ARG A 260 -40.49 4.30 -23.95
C ARG A 260 -41.61 3.57 -23.23
#